data_AF-A0A7S0GQM8-F1
#
_entry.id   AF-A0A7S0GQM8-F1
#
_cell.length_a   1.000
_cell.length_b   1.000
_cell.length_c   1.000
_cell.angle_alpha   90.00
_cell.angle_beta   90.00
_cell.angle_gamma   90.00
#
_symmetry.space_group_name_H-M   'P 1'
#
loop_
_entity.id
_entity.type
_entity.pdbx_description
1 polymer ?
#
loop_
_entity_poly.entity_id
_entity_poly.type
_entity_poly.pdbx_seq_one_letter_code
_entity_poly.pdbx_strand_id
1 'polypeptide(L)'
;SLSASAPGALFDEAHLQSLASSLGKKQKVNGVDVYVKDPQCHETLQDLLRFLRRDASKDRPVACALHAWNVLEKDALPLLLTYHGLDHEALSLDAIKLLVFLTLPPDSDAANVIDQKRKSRAALEAMVRFRATRGDVFAVLFSRLAGPLERHEDSKLRAREEDGKLVQLFVTLVRNLLLASQSPAGETRGEADAAKSARRLRASVV
;
A
#
# COMPACT_ATOMS: atom_id res chain seq x y z
N SER A 1 -9.51 9.77 -41.25
CA SER A 1 -9.77 8.36 -40.87
C SER A 1 -8.64 7.90 -39.97
N LEU A 2 -9.00 7.19 -38.90
CA LEU A 2 -8.14 6.52 -37.90
C LEU A 2 -7.45 7.44 -36.88
N SER A 3 -8.27 7.94 -35.95
CA SER A 3 -7.88 8.20 -34.57
C SER A 3 -7.44 6.86 -33.94
N ALA A 4 -6.18 6.76 -33.55
CA ALA A 4 -5.69 5.66 -32.74
C ALA A 4 -6.29 5.81 -31.34
N SER A 5 -7.26 4.97 -31.00
CA SER A 5 -7.79 4.86 -29.64
C SER A 5 -6.64 4.46 -28.71
N ALA A 6 -6.43 5.25 -27.65
CA ALA A 6 -5.60 4.86 -26.52
C ALA A 6 -6.05 3.46 -26.03
N PRO A 7 -5.13 2.59 -25.59
CA PRO A 7 -5.49 1.27 -25.08
C PRO A 7 -6.51 1.46 -23.95
N GLY A 8 -7.69 0.85 -24.12
CA GLY A 8 -8.85 1.09 -23.27
C GLY A 8 -8.49 0.95 -21.79
N ALA A 9 -8.92 1.91 -20.98
CA ALA A 9 -8.70 1.87 -19.55
C ALA A 9 -9.26 0.54 -18.99
N LEU A 10 -8.38 -0.28 -18.41
CA LEU A 10 -8.70 -1.58 -17.81
C LEU A 10 -9.71 -1.48 -16.64
N PHE A 11 -9.99 -0.26 -16.18
CA PHE A 11 -10.95 0.10 -15.15
C PHE A 11 -11.37 1.57 -15.33
N ASP A 12 -12.46 1.97 -14.68
CA ASP A 12 -12.90 3.38 -14.65
C ASP A 12 -12.00 4.20 -13.71
N GLU A 13 -10.98 4.85 -14.28
CA GLU A 13 -10.01 5.66 -13.53
C GLU A 13 -10.64 6.87 -12.86
N ALA A 14 -11.61 7.53 -13.51
CA ALA A 14 -12.29 8.69 -12.96
C ALA A 14 -13.12 8.30 -11.72
N HIS A 15 -13.81 7.16 -11.78
CA HIS A 15 -14.52 6.63 -10.63
C HIS A 15 -13.55 6.25 -9.49
N LEU A 16 -12.45 5.54 -9.80
CA LEU A 16 -11.44 5.19 -8.80
C LEU A 16 -10.82 6.44 -8.13
N GLN A 17 -10.50 7.47 -8.91
CA GLN A 17 -9.93 8.71 -8.41
C GLN A 17 -10.91 9.49 -7.51
N SER A 18 -12.20 9.47 -7.87
CA SER A 18 -13.27 10.04 -7.05
C SER A 18 -13.35 9.33 -5.69
N LEU A 19 -13.30 8.00 -5.67
CA LEU A 19 -13.28 7.21 -4.43
C LEU A 19 -12.02 7.53 -3.59
N ALA A 20 -10.84 7.51 -4.21
CA ALA A 20 -9.58 7.80 -3.51
C ALA A 20 -9.56 9.21 -2.89
N SER A 21 -10.22 10.17 -3.52
CA SER A 21 -10.36 11.54 -3.00
C SER A 21 -11.38 11.68 -1.87
N SER A 22 -12.27 10.71 -1.70
CA SER A 22 -13.42 10.74 -0.78
C SER A 22 -13.24 9.86 0.47
N LEU A 23 -11.98 9.52 0.81
CA LEU A 23 -11.67 8.80 2.05
C LEU A 23 -11.68 9.75 3.26
N GLY A 24 -11.19 10.97 3.07
CA GLY A 24 -11.08 11.97 4.12
C GLY A 24 -10.01 13.01 3.80
N LYS A 25 -9.69 13.82 4.81
CA LYS A 25 -8.75 14.93 4.68
C LYS A 25 -8.06 15.27 5.99
N LYS A 26 -6.86 15.84 5.88
CA LYS A 26 -6.20 16.47 7.03
C LYS A 26 -6.82 17.83 7.31
N GLN A 27 -7.10 18.09 8.57
CA GLN A 27 -7.62 19.35 9.08
C GLN A 27 -6.77 19.82 10.25
N LYS A 28 -6.57 21.12 10.38
CA LYS A 28 -5.93 21.69 11.57
C LYS A 28 -6.96 21.89 12.66
N VAL A 29 -6.86 21.10 13.73
CA VAL A 29 -7.67 21.25 14.94
C VAL A 29 -6.74 21.74 16.04
N ASN A 30 -6.98 22.95 16.55
CA ASN A 30 -6.15 23.60 17.58
C ASN A 30 -4.65 23.64 17.22
N GLY A 31 -4.34 23.88 15.94
CA GLY A 31 -2.95 23.94 15.43
C GLY A 31 -2.30 22.58 15.16
N VAL A 32 -2.97 21.47 15.48
CA VAL A 32 -2.49 20.10 15.24
C VAL A 32 -3.15 19.54 13.98
N ASP A 33 -2.37 18.92 13.10
CA ASP A 33 -2.90 18.20 11.94
C ASP A 33 -3.62 16.92 12.41
N VAL A 34 -4.92 16.84 12.16
CA VAL A 34 -5.78 15.69 12.47
C VAL A 34 -6.40 15.18 11.18
N TYR A 35 -6.39 13.86 10.97
CA TYR A 35 -7.09 13.27 9.85
C TYR A 35 -8.57 13.09 10.19
N VAL A 36 -9.45 13.60 9.34
CA VAL A 36 -10.89 13.49 9.49
C VAL A 36 -11.42 12.69 8.30
N LYS A 37 -11.97 11.50 8.58
CA LYS A 37 -12.59 10.66 7.57
C LYS A 37 -13.88 11.28 7.05
N ASP A 38 -14.21 11.02 5.78
CA ASP A 38 -15.52 11.38 5.24
C ASP A 38 -16.63 10.49 5.84
N PRO A 39 -17.91 10.92 5.81
CA PRO A 39 -19.00 10.15 6.39
C PRO A 39 -19.12 8.75 5.79
N GLN A 40 -18.97 8.63 4.46
CA GLN A 40 -19.00 7.36 3.71
C GLN A 40 -17.62 6.71 3.52
N CYS A 41 -16.62 7.08 4.34
CA CYS A 41 -15.25 6.59 4.20
C CYS A 41 -15.15 5.05 4.19
N HIS A 42 -15.96 4.36 5.00
CA HIS A 42 -15.91 2.90 5.09
C HIS A 42 -16.39 2.26 3.79
N GLU A 43 -17.54 2.69 3.27
CA GLU A 43 -18.10 2.21 2.01
C GLU A 43 -17.16 2.51 0.84
N THR A 44 -16.63 3.72 0.79
CA THR A 44 -15.62 4.15 -0.19
C THR A 44 -14.37 3.26 -0.14
N LEU A 45 -13.85 2.95 1.06
CA LEU A 45 -12.70 2.07 1.22
C LEU A 45 -13.01 0.64 0.75
N GLN A 46 -14.21 0.13 1.04
CA GLN A 46 -14.65 -1.16 0.53
C GLN A 46 -14.74 -1.18 -1.00
N ASP A 47 -15.18 -0.09 -1.63
CA ASP A 47 -15.20 0.04 -3.08
C ASP A 47 -13.79 0.06 -3.68
N LEU A 48 -12.84 0.79 -3.08
CA LEU A 48 -11.42 0.73 -3.46
C LEU A 48 -10.88 -0.71 -3.37
N LEU A 49 -11.22 -1.44 -2.31
CA LEU A 49 -10.85 -2.85 -2.17
C LEU A 49 -11.57 -3.76 -3.18
N ARG A 50 -12.77 -3.41 -3.67
CA ARG A 50 -13.43 -4.13 -4.78
C ARG A 50 -12.68 -3.91 -6.08
N PHE A 51 -12.21 -2.69 -6.36
CA PHE A 51 -11.35 -2.39 -7.51
C PHE A 51 -10.04 -3.20 -7.45
N LEU A 52 -9.34 -3.17 -6.32
CA LEU A 52 -8.08 -3.91 -6.14
C LEU A 52 -8.25 -5.43 -6.26
N ARG A 53 -9.36 -5.99 -5.77
CA ARG A 53 -9.66 -7.42 -5.95
C ARG A 53 -9.89 -7.82 -7.42
N ARG A 54 -10.34 -6.88 -8.24
CA ARG A 54 -10.55 -7.07 -9.69
C ARG A 54 -9.30 -6.74 -10.51
N ASP A 55 -8.25 -6.20 -9.89
CA ASP A 55 -6.97 -5.84 -10.51
C ASP A 55 -6.10 -7.08 -10.78
N ALA A 56 -6.65 -8.04 -11.53
CA ALA A 56 -6.09 -9.37 -11.74
C ALA A 56 -4.98 -9.41 -12.80
N SER A 57 -4.76 -8.30 -13.53
CA SER A 57 -3.63 -8.20 -14.47
C SER A 57 -2.30 -8.16 -13.71
N LYS A 58 -1.28 -8.79 -14.27
CA LYS A 58 0.10 -8.74 -13.73
C LYS A 58 0.64 -7.33 -13.63
N ASP A 59 0.17 -6.42 -14.48
CA ASP A 59 0.61 -5.03 -14.49
C ASP A 59 -0.03 -4.18 -13.38
N ARG A 60 -1.07 -4.70 -12.72
CA ARG A 60 -1.77 -4.11 -11.56
C ARG A 60 -2.04 -2.60 -11.68
N PRO A 61 -2.74 -2.16 -12.75
CA PRO A 61 -2.86 -0.74 -13.03
C PRO A 61 -3.71 0.02 -11.99
N VAL A 62 -4.66 -0.64 -11.28
CA VAL A 62 -5.39 0.00 -10.17
C VAL A 62 -4.43 0.29 -9.01
N ALA A 63 -3.64 -0.70 -8.58
CA ALA A 63 -2.66 -0.50 -7.51
C ALA A 63 -1.64 0.59 -7.89
N CYS A 64 -1.17 0.59 -9.14
CA CYS A 64 -0.26 1.60 -9.65
C CYS A 64 -0.85 3.02 -9.59
N ALA A 65 -2.13 3.19 -9.92
CA ALA A 65 -2.83 4.48 -9.82
C ALA A 65 -2.93 4.96 -8.35
N LEU A 66 -3.31 4.07 -7.43
CA LEU A 66 -3.40 4.42 -6.00
C LEU A 66 -2.04 4.80 -5.40
N HIS A 67 -0.95 4.17 -5.87
CA HIS A 67 0.42 4.61 -5.54
C HIS A 67 0.73 6.00 -6.08
N ALA A 68 0.37 6.28 -7.34
CA ALA A 68 0.63 7.57 -7.97
C ALA A 68 -0.10 8.72 -7.24
N TRP A 69 -1.30 8.46 -6.69
CA TRP A 69 -2.06 9.43 -5.90
C TRP A 69 -1.69 9.45 -4.41
N ASN A 70 -0.67 8.67 -4.01
CA ASN A 70 -0.16 8.59 -2.64
C ASN A 70 -1.24 8.25 -1.59
N VAL A 71 -2.20 7.40 -1.93
CA VAL A 71 -3.32 7.03 -1.04
C VAL A 71 -2.83 6.41 0.27
N LEU A 72 -1.71 5.69 0.22
CA LEU A 72 -1.11 5.07 1.41
C LEU A 72 -0.74 6.12 2.48
N GLU A 73 0.11 7.10 2.14
CA GLU A 73 0.59 8.07 3.13
C GLU A 73 -0.40 9.22 3.37
N LYS A 74 -1.23 9.54 2.37
CA LYS A 74 -2.25 10.59 2.46
C LYS A 74 -3.44 10.16 3.32
N ASP A 75 -3.89 8.92 3.18
CA ASP A 75 -5.17 8.45 3.71
C ASP A 75 -5.06 7.18 4.55
N ALA A 76 -4.47 6.09 4.04
CA ALA A 76 -4.50 4.79 4.73
C ALA A 76 -3.77 4.80 6.08
N LEU A 77 -2.56 5.37 6.15
CA LEU A 77 -1.80 5.43 7.41
C LEU A 77 -2.44 6.38 8.44
N PRO A 78 -2.89 7.60 8.08
CA PRO A 78 -3.69 8.43 8.98
C PRO A 78 -4.98 7.76 9.44
N LEU A 79 -5.72 7.08 8.55
CA LEU A 79 -6.94 6.36 8.91
C LEU A 79 -6.67 5.32 10.00
N LEU A 80 -5.61 4.52 9.85
CA LEU A 80 -5.20 3.55 10.87
C LEU A 80 -4.82 4.22 12.18
N LEU A 81 -4.01 5.28 12.13
CA LEU A 81 -3.56 5.94 13.36
C LEU A 81 -4.72 6.61 14.11
N THR A 82 -5.68 7.21 13.41
CA THR A 82 -6.78 7.95 14.02
C THR A 82 -7.98 7.08 14.38
N TYR A 83 -8.30 6.05 13.57
CA TYR A 83 -9.52 5.26 13.69
C TYR A 83 -9.24 3.77 13.95
N HIS A 84 -8.44 3.46 14.98
CA HIS A 84 -8.13 2.09 15.42
C HIS A 84 -8.79 1.68 16.74
N GLY A 85 -9.74 2.47 17.25
CA GLY A 85 -10.55 2.09 18.41
C GLY A 85 -11.44 0.86 18.15
N LEU A 86 -12.12 0.40 19.21
CA LEU A 86 -13.08 -0.71 19.13
C LEU A 86 -14.23 -0.40 18.17
N ASP A 87 -14.74 0.84 18.19
CA ASP A 87 -15.84 1.30 17.30
C ASP A 87 -15.47 1.37 15.81
N HIS A 88 -14.18 1.18 15.49
CA HIS A 88 -13.65 1.30 14.14
C HIS A 88 -12.88 0.05 13.70
N GLU A 89 -13.15 -1.11 14.32
CA GLU A 89 -12.48 -2.37 14.01
C GLU A 89 -12.56 -2.70 12.51
N ALA A 90 -13.77 -2.76 11.94
CA ALA A 90 -13.94 -3.11 10.53
C ALA A 90 -13.28 -2.12 9.57
N LEU A 91 -13.34 -0.80 9.85
CA LEU A 91 -12.65 0.22 9.05
C LEU A 91 -11.14 0.02 9.09
N SER A 92 -10.58 -0.22 10.28
CA SER A 92 -9.15 -0.46 10.43
C SER A 92 -8.72 -1.73 9.71
N LEU A 93 -9.51 -2.80 9.75
CA LEU A 93 -9.22 -4.04 9.01
C LEU A 93 -9.19 -3.83 7.50
N ASP A 94 -10.12 -3.05 6.96
CA ASP A 94 -10.13 -2.71 5.54
C ASP A 94 -8.94 -1.81 5.15
N ALA A 95 -8.50 -0.91 6.03
CA ALA A 95 -7.28 -0.15 5.81
C ALA A 95 -6.03 -1.04 5.81
N ILE A 96 -5.97 -2.09 6.65
CA ILE A 96 -4.89 -3.09 6.63
C ILE A 96 -4.90 -3.87 5.31
N LYS A 97 -6.08 -4.28 4.82
CA LYS A 97 -6.20 -4.94 3.51
C LYS A 97 -5.67 -4.04 2.40
N LEU A 98 -5.95 -2.73 2.45
CA LEU A 98 -5.40 -1.77 1.50
C LEU A 98 -3.87 -1.74 1.55
N LEU A 99 -3.25 -1.74 2.74
CA LEU A 99 -1.80 -1.84 2.88
C LEU A 99 -1.25 -3.14 2.26
N VAL A 100 -1.93 -4.27 2.46
CA VAL A 100 -1.54 -5.56 1.88
C VAL A 100 -1.55 -5.49 0.35
N PHE A 101 -2.60 -4.92 -0.26
CA PHE A 101 -2.66 -4.75 -1.71
C PHE A 101 -1.56 -3.83 -2.24
N LEU A 102 -1.33 -2.68 -1.60
CA LEU A 102 -0.31 -1.70 -2.00
C LEU A 102 1.12 -2.14 -1.70
N THR A 103 1.31 -3.28 -1.02
CA THR A 103 2.65 -3.84 -0.75
C THR A 103 2.86 -5.18 -1.45
N LEU A 104 1.85 -5.69 -2.17
CA LEU A 104 1.90 -6.98 -2.81
C LEU A 104 3.09 -7.04 -3.79
N PRO A 105 4.02 -8.02 -3.65
CA PRO A 105 5.16 -8.12 -4.54
C PRO A 105 4.70 -8.34 -5.98
N PRO A 106 5.35 -7.75 -6.98
CA PRO A 106 4.97 -7.92 -8.37
C PRO A 106 5.22 -9.35 -8.85
N ASP A 107 4.43 -9.76 -9.83
CA ASP A 107 4.67 -10.99 -10.55
C ASP A 107 6.00 -10.88 -11.33
N SER A 108 6.79 -11.94 -11.33
CA SER A 108 8.16 -11.91 -11.88
C SER A 108 8.21 -11.64 -13.38
N ASP A 109 7.11 -11.90 -14.09
CA ASP A 109 6.95 -11.73 -15.52
C ASP A 109 6.00 -10.58 -15.89
N ALA A 110 5.66 -9.70 -14.94
CA ALA A 110 4.94 -8.46 -15.23
C ALA A 110 5.81 -7.51 -16.08
N ALA A 111 5.20 -6.84 -17.06
CA ALA A 111 5.94 -5.95 -17.97
C ALA A 111 6.52 -4.73 -17.22
N ASN A 112 5.84 -4.28 -16.17
CA ASN A 112 6.23 -3.16 -15.31
C ASN A 112 6.80 -3.61 -13.93
N VAL A 113 7.38 -4.81 -13.83
CA VAL A 113 7.91 -5.40 -12.58
C VAL A 113 8.85 -4.46 -11.81
N ILE A 114 9.73 -3.74 -12.50
CA ILE A 114 10.69 -2.81 -11.87
C ILE A 114 9.96 -1.63 -11.21
N ASP A 115 8.96 -1.06 -11.89
CA ASP A 115 8.19 0.06 -11.36
C ASP A 115 7.34 -0.38 -10.15
N GLN A 116 6.74 -1.57 -10.20
CA GLN A 116 6.01 -2.14 -9.05
C GLN A 116 6.94 -2.44 -7.85
N LYS A 117 8.17 -2.93 -8.07
CA LYS A 117 9.17 -3.08 -7.00
C LYS A 117 9.53 -1.74 -6.36
N ARG A 118 9.72 -0.71 -7.18
CA ARG A 118 9.98 0.66 -6.68
C ARG A 118 8.79 1.20 -5.87
N LYS A 119 7.56 0.97 -6.33
CA LYS A 119 6.33 1.39 -5.61
C LYS A 119 6.15 0.70 -4.27
N SER A 120 6.36 -0.62 -4.20
CA SER A 120 6.28 -1.38 -2.93
C SER A 120 7.40 -0.97 -1.95
N ARG A 121 8.62 -0.70 -2.43
CA ARG A 121 9.69 -0.10 -1.61
C ARG A 121 9.31 1.29 -1.10
N ALA A 122 8.81 2.17 -1.97
CA ALA A 122 8.37 3.50 -1.58
C ALA A 122 7.23 3.46 -0.55
N ALA A 123 6.32 2.47 -0.64
CA ALA A 123 5.30 2.23 0.37
C ALA A 123 5.90 1.86 1.73
N LEU A 124 6.86 0.94 1.78
CA LEU A 124 7.59 0.61 3.01
C LEU A 124 8.30 1.84 3.60
N GLU A 125 9.02 2.59 2.79
CA GLU A 125 9.69 3.82 3.22
C GLU A 125 8.70 4.85 3.75
N ALA A 126 7.52 4.97 3.13
CA ALA A 126 6.45 5.84 3.61
C ALA A 126 5.92 5.39 4.97
N MET A 127 5.72 4.09 5.20
CA MET A 127 5.30 3.57 6.50
C MET A 127 6.35 3.86 7.60
N VAL A 128 7.64 3.65 7.30
CA VAL A 128 8.74 3.91 8.25
C VAL A 128 8.85 5.41 8.56
N ARG A 129 8.78 6.26 7.54
CA ARG A 129 8.82 7.72 7.71
C ARG A 129 7.62 8.23 8.48
N PHE A 130 6.43 7.71 8.18
CA PHE A 130 5.19 8.05 8.89
C PHE A 130 5.30 7.69 10.37
N ARG A 131 5.82 6.50 10.68
CA ARG A 131 6.14 6.08 12.05
C ARG A 131 7.03 7.11 12.76
N ALA A 132 8.10 7.55 12.11
CA ALA A 132 9.08 8.45 12.71
C ALA A 132 8.57 9.88 12.90
N THR A 133 7.56 10.32 12.14
CA THR A 133 7.16 11.74 12.07
C THR A 133 5.74 12.04 12.53
N ARG A 134 4.83 11.05 12.50
CA ARG A 134 3.40 11.26 12.76
C ARG A 134 2.79 10.32 13.79
N GLY A 135 3.31 9.10 13.93
CA GLY A 135 2.85 8.15 14.94
C GLY A 135 3.06 6.70 14.53
N ASP A 136 3.15 5.82 15.53
CA ASP A 136 3.55 4.43 15.32
C ASP A 136 2.40 3.55 14.77
N VAL A 137 2.23 3.59 13.44
CA VAL A 137 1.25 2.74 12.75
C VAL A 137 1.54 1.25 12.94
N PHE A 138 2.79 0.84 13.20
CA PHE A 138 3.11 -0.56 13.45
C PHE A 138 2.57 -1.00 14.81
N ALA A 139 2.62 -0.14 15.83
CA ALA A 139 1.97 -0.45 17.11
C ALA A 139 0.46 -0.68 16.96
N VAL A 140 -0.22 0.12 16.13
CA VAL A 140 -1.64 -0.08 15.80
C VAL A 140 -1.88 -1.39 15.06
N LEU A 141 -1.01 -1.74 14.11
CA LEU A 141 -1.07 -3.02 13.43
C LEU A 141 -0.93 -4.16 14.45
N PHE A 142 0.13 -4.18 15.25
CA PHE A 142 0.37 -5.28 16.21
C PHE A 142 -0.67 -5.36 17.32
N SER A 143 -1.29 -4.25 17.74
CA SER A 143 -2.36 -4.30 18.74
C SER A 143 -3.59 -5.07 18.24
N ARG A 144 -3.88 -5.05 16.94
CA ARG A 144 -4.96 -5.86 16.34
C ARG A 144 -4.66 -7.36 16.36
N LEU A 145 -3.39 -7.74 16.43
CA LEU A 145 -2.99 -9.15 16.53
C LEU A 145 -2.99 -9.69 17.96
N ALA A 146 -2.96 -8.84 18.98
CA ALA A 146 -2.84 -9.28 20.38
C ALA A 146 -3.90 -10.34 20.74
N GLY A 147 -5.19 -10.01 20.54
CA GLY A 147 -6.28 -10.95 20.84
C GLY A 147 -6.23 -12.27 20.05
N PRO A 148 -6.09 -12.26 18.71
CA PRO A 148 -5.89 -13.47 17.94
C PRO A 148 -4.70 -14.33 18.40
N LEU A 149 -3.57 -13.70 18.77
CA LEU A 149 -2.38 -14.41 19.21
C LEU A 149 -2.52 -14.99 20.61
N GLU A 150 -3.15 -14.29 21.55
CA GLU A 150 -3.51 -14.82 22.88
C GLU A 150 -4.40 -16.06 22.74
N ARG A 151 -5.41 -15.98 21.86
CA ARG A 151 -6.27 -17.15 21.58
C ARG A 151 -5.53 -18.28 20.89
N HIS A 152 -4.52 -17.98 20.09
CA HIS A 152 -3.66 -19.01 19.52
C HIS A 152 -2.82 -19.73 20.58
N GLU A 153 -2.23 -18.99 21.53
CA GLU A 153 -1.49 -19.56 22.67
C GLU A 153 -2.37 -20.53 23.48
N ASP A 154 -3.63 -20.14 23.70
CA ASP A 154 -4.66 -20.94 24.36
C ASP A 154 -5.19 -22.13 23.54
N SER A 155 -4.67 -22.38 22.33
CA SER A 155 -5.21 -23.36 21.36
C SER A 155 -6.68 -23.12 20.95
N LYS A 156 -7.15 -21.87 21.09
CA LYS A 156 -8.52 -21.41 20.79
C LYS A 156 -8.58 -20.49 19.56
N LEU A 157 -7.53 -20.42 18.72
CA LEU A 157 -7.54 -19.57 17.53
C LEU A 157 -8.76 -19.82 16.63
N ARG A 158 -9.19 -21.08 16.54
CA ARG A 158 -10.35 -21.48 15.72
C ARG A 158 -11.71 -21.13 16.35
N ALA A 159 -11.74 -20.56 17.56
CA ALA A 159 -12.97 -20.11 18.20
C ALA A 159 -13.59 -18.93 17.45
N ARG A 160 -12.80 -18.15 16.70
CA ARG A 160 -13.28 -17.13 15.78
C ARG A 160 -12.64 -17.33 14.42
N GLU A 161 -13.46 -17.58 13.39
CA GLU A 161 -12.97 -17.78 12.02
C GLU A 161 -12.17 -16.56 11.50
N GLU A 162 -12.53 -15.36 11.97
CA GLU A 162 -11.88 -14.10 11.63
C GLU A 162 -10.44 -14.02 12.11
N ASP A 163 -10.10 -14.67 13.22
CA ASP A 163 -8.76 -14.57 13.81
C ASP A 163 -7.70 -15.19 12.90
N GLY A 164 -7.98 -16.37 12.36
CA GLY A 164 -7.08 -17.03 11.41
C GLY A 164 -6.86 -16.18 10.16
N LYS A 165 -7.92 -15.56 9.64
CA LYS A 165 -7.85 -14.65 8.49
C LYS A 165 -7.04 -13.39 8.81
N LEU A 166 -7.19 -12.86 10.02
CA LEU A 166 -6.45 -11.69 10.49
C LEU A 166 -4.96 -12.00 10.62
N VAL A 167 -4.60 -13.12 11.27
CA VAL A 167 -3.21 -13.58 11.36
C VAL A 167 -2.61 -13.78 9.97
N GLN A 168 -3.34 -14.43 9.06
CA GLN A 168 -2.89 -14.62 7.67
C GLN A 168 -2.67 -13.28 6.95
N LEU A 169 -3.58 -12.32 7.10
CA LEU A 169 -3.48 -10.99 6.51
C LEU A 169 -2.20 -10.28 6.97
N PHE A 170 -1.91 -10.36 8.26
CA PHE A 170 -0.71 -9.76 8.84
C PHE A 170 0.58 -10.44 8.42
N VAL A 171 0.64 -11.77 8.45
CA VAL A 171 1.81 -12.52 7.95
C VAL A 171 2.06 -12.19 6.48
N THR A 172 0.99 -12.02 5.70
CA THR A 172 1.09 -11.57 4.30
C THR A 172 1.66 -10.15 4.21
N LEU A 173 1.18 -9.20 5.02
CA LEU A 173 1.74 -7.85 5.08
C LEU A 173 3.24 -7.87 5.42
N VAL A 174 3.64 -8.61 6.47
CA VAL A 174 5.05 -8.71 6.87
C VAL A 174 5.89 -9.31 5.74
N ARG A 175 5.43 -10.40 5.10
CA ARG A 175 6.11 -10.97 3.93
C ARG A 175 6.30 -9.94 2.81
N ASN A 176 5.24 -9.19 2.50
CA ASN A 176 5.26 -8.15 1.47
C ASN A 176 6.30 -7.07 1.80
N LEU A 177 6.32 -6.56 3.03
CA LEU A 177 7.29 -5.55 3.48
C LEU A 177 8.72 -6.08 3.48
N LEU A 178 8.95 -7.34 3.86
CA LEU A 178 10.27 -7.98 3.78
C LEU A 178 10.76 -8.15 2.34
N LEU A 179 9.86 -8.43 1.39
CA LEU A 179 10.23 -8.49 -0.03
C LEU A 179 10.51 -7.09 -0.60
N ALA A 180 9.76 -6.07 -0.15
CA ALA A 180 9.99 -4.67 -0.54
C ALA A 180 11.33 -4.12 -0.02
N SER A 181 11.80 -4.60 1.14
CA SER A 181 13.09 -4.18 1.71
C SER A 181 14.30 -4.76 0.97
N GLN A 182 14.14 -5.87 0.23
CA GLN A 182 15.23 -6.53 -0.48
C GLN A 182 15.77 -5.65 -1.61
N SER A 183 17.09 -5.40 -1.59
CA SER A 183 17.76 -4.64 -2.64
C SER A 183 17.65 -5.39 -3.97
N PRO A 184 17.35 -4.75 -5.11
CA PRO A 184 17.27 -5.46 -6.37
C PRO A 184 18.67 -6.01 -6.69
N ALA A 185 18.80 -7.33 -6.67
CA ALA A 185 20.06 -8.02 -6.97
C ALA A 185 20.65 -7.70 -8.37
N GLY A 186 19.96 -6.89 -9.19
CA GLY A 186 20.40 -6.40 -10.50
C GLY A 186 20.60 -4.89 -10.65
N GLU A 187 20.20 -4.05 -9.68
CA GLU A 187 20.38 -2.58 -9.81
C GLU A 187 21.85 -2.18 -9.63
N THR A 188 22.58 -2.82 -8.71
CA THR A 188 24.00 -2.52 -8.47
C THR A 188 24.90 -2.81 -9.67
N ARG A 189 24.52 -3.75 -10.53
CA ARG A 189 25.28 -4.07 -11.75
C ARG A 189 24.87 -3.17 -12.91
N GLY A 190 23.57 -2.97 -13.13
CA GLY A 190 23.07 -2.09 -14.19
C GLY A 190 23.45 -0.62 -14.00
N GLU A 191 23.34 -0.09 -12.77
CA GLU A 191 23.76 1.28 -12.45
C GLU A 191 25.29 1.43 -12.48
N ALA A 192 26.05 0.44 -12.00
CA ALA A 192 27.50 0.49 -12.10
C ALA A 192 27.98 0.44 -13.55
N ASP A 193 27.35 -0.35 -14.42
CA ASP A 193 27.69 -0.46 -15.83
C ASP A 193 27.24 0.78 -16.63
N ALA A 194 26.09 1.37 -16.29
CA ALA A 194 25.63 2.65 -16.84
C ALA A 194 26.54 3.82 -16.39
N ALA A 195 26.92 3.88 -15.13
CA ALA A 195 27.83 4.89 -14.59
C ALA A 195 29.25 4.76 -15.17
N LYS A 196 29.75 3.53 -15.37
CA LYS A 196 31.03 3.27 -16.07
C LYS A 196 30.96 3.70 -17.54
N SER A 197 29.85 3.42 -18.23
CA SER A 197 29.66 3.82 -19.63
C SER A 197 29.59 5.34 -19.79
N ALA A 198 28.84 6.03 -18.92
CA ALA A 198 28.78 7.48 -18.89
C ALA A 198 30.14 8.13 -18.57
N ARG A 199 30.94 7.53 -17.68
CA ARG A 199 32.29 8.00 -17.36
C ARG A 199 33.29 7.78 -18.50
N ARG A 200 33.16 6.69 -19.26
CA ARG A 200 33.95 6.43 -20.47
C ARG A 200 33.65 7.45 -21.58
N LEU A 201 32.37 7.75 -21.82
CA LEU A 201 31.94 8.76 -22.79
C LEU A 201 32.46 10.17 -22.46
N ARG A 202 32.56 10.52 -21.16
CA ARG A 202 33.12 11.81 -20.73
C ARG A 202 34.64 11.89 -20.89
N ALA A 203 35.34 10.76 -20.75
CA ALA A 203 36.80 10.70 -20.91
C ALA A 203 37.26 10.68 -22.37
N SER A 204 36.38 10.35 -23.32
CA SER A 204 36.67 10.35 -24.76
C SER A 204 36.37 11.68 -25.46
N VAL A 205 35.84 12.67 -24.74
CA VAL A 205 35.45 14.00 -25.27
C VAL A 205 36.40 15.10 -24.77
N VAL A 206 37.48 14.73 -24.07
CA VAL A 206 38.61 15.60 -23.68
C VAL A 206 39.86 15.07 -24.36
#